data_AF-A0A5V7QUJ6-F1
#
_entry.id   AF-A0A5V7QUJ6-F1
#
_cell.length_a   1.000
_cell.length_b   1.000
_cell.length_c   1.000
_cell.angle_alpha   90.00
_cell.angle_beta   90.00
_cell.angle_gamma   90.00
#
_symmetry.space_group_name_H-M   'P 1'
#
loop_
_entity.id
_entity.type
_entity.pdbx_description
1 polymer ?
#
loop_
_entity_poly.entity_id
_entity_poly.type
_entity_poly.pdbx_seq_one_letter_code
_entity_poly.pdbx_strand_id
1 'polypeptide(L)'
;MLFFNVASLKYKHHESIQMIIDRIDHLVLTVSDISTTIRFYEEVLGCSAVTFKQNRKALIFGAQKINLHQQEMEFEPKASRPTPGSADLCFITSTPINDVVSEILQAGIPIVEGPVERTGATGEIMSIYIRDPDGNLIEISQYV
;
A
#
# COMPACT_ATOMS: atom_id res chain seq x y z
N MET A 1 -19.15 23.10 19.54
CA MET A 1 -19.69 22.37 18.38
C MET A 1 -19.68 23.31 17.19
N LEU A 2 -18.57 23.34 16.45
CA LEU A 2 -18.40 24.16 15.25
C LEU A 2 -18.39 23.20 14.06
N PHE A 3 -19.47 23.22 13.29
CA PHE A 3 -19.59 22.46 12.06
C PHE A 3 -18.61 23.04 11.03
N PHE A 4 -17.57 22.28 10.67
CA PHE A 4 -16.80 22.57 9.46
C PHE A 4 -17.64 22.16 8.26
N ASN A 5 -18.20 23.15 7.58
CA ASN A 5 -18.85 23.01 6.29
C ASN A 5 -17.76 22.66 5.26
N VAL A 6 -17.78 21.43 4.74
CA VAL A 6 -16.94 21.03 3.61
C VAL A 6 -17.50 21.74 2.37
N ALA A 7 -17.14 23.01 2.23
CA ALA A 7 -17.42 23.76 1.04
C ALA A 7 -16.76 23.04 -0.14
N SER A 8 -17.62 22.52 -1.03
CA SER A 8 -17.28 22.06 -2.37
C SER A 8 -16.23 22.99 -2.98
N LEU A 9 -15.00 22.48 -3.14
CA LEU A 9 -13.99 23.10 -3.98
C LEU A 9 -14.50 23.02 -5.41
N LYS A 10 -15.24 24.05 -5.84
CA LYS A 10 -15.55 24.30 -7.23
C LYS A 10 -14.23 24.68 -7.90
N TYR A 11 -13.51 23.69 -8.44
CA TYR A 11 -12.40 23.94 -9.35
C TYR A 11 -12.93 24.85 -10.47
N LYS A 12 -12.38 26.07 -10.56
CA LYS A 12 -12.76 27.01 -11.62
C LYS A 12 -12.41 26.35 -12.95
N HIS A 13 -13.41 26.16 -13.82
CA HIS A 13 -13.19 25.79 -15.23
C HIS A 13 -12.41 26.90 -15.93
N HIS A 14 -11.08 26.85 -15.85
CA HIS A 14 -10.15 27.65 -16.62
C HIS A 14 -9.05 26.71 -17.08
N GLU A 15 -9.11 26.35 -18.37
CA GLU A 15 -8.14 25.53 -19.11
C GLU A 15 -7.83 24.16 -18.48
N SER A 16 -8.13 23.09 -19.22
CA SER A 16 -7.80 21.73 -18.78
C SER A 16 -6.30 21.64 -18.49
N ILE A 17 -5.94 21.26 -17.26
CA ILE A 17 -4.56 20.97 -16.89
C ILE A 17 -4.03 19.93 -17.88
N GLN A 18 -3.05 20.29 -18.71
CA GLN A 18 -2.49 19.41 -19.75
C GLN A 18 -1.49 18.37 -19.21
N MET A 19 -1.53 18.11 -17.91
CA MET A 19 -0.62 17.19 -17.25
C MET A 19 -1.00 15.75 -17.59
N ILE A 20 -0.01 14.96 -17.96
CA ILE A 20 -0.15 13.51 -18.16
C ILE A 20 0.56 12.83 -17.01
N ILE A 21 -0.19 12.05 -16.22
CA ILE A 21 0.37 11.19 -15.18
C ILE A 21 0.74 9.86 -15.85
N ASP A 22 1.97 9.41 -15.59
CA ASP A 22 2.47 8.17 -16.17
C ASP A 22 2.15 6.96 -15.28
N ARG A 23 2.55 7.01 -14.00
CA ARG A 23 2.40 5.91 -13.03
C ARG A 23 2.55 6.40 -11.59
N ILE A 24 2.24 5.52 -10.64
CA ILE A 24 2.61 5.71 -9.23
C ILE A 24 4.10 5.41 -9.08
N ASP A 25 4.88 6.34 -8.53
CA ASP A 25 6.29 6.11 -8.18
C ASP A 25 6.43 5.48 -6.79
N HIS A 26 5.76 6.09 -5.80
CA HIS A 26 5.72 5.60 -4.44
C HIS A 26 4.50 6.12 -3.69
N LEU A 27 4.27 5.54 -2.52
CA LEU A 27 3.34 6.02 -1.51
C LEU A 27 4.01 6.07 -0.13
N VAL A 28 3.31 6.62 0.86
CA VAL A 28 3.77 6.65 2.26
C VAL A 28 2.79 5.85 3.11
N LEU A 29 3.30 4.90 3.90
CA LEU A 29 2.55 4.31 5.00
C LEU A 29 2.97 4.96 6.30
N THR A 30 1.97 5.40 7.08
CA THR A 30 2.15 5.71 8.49
C THR A 30 1.96 4.42 9.27
N VAL A 31 2.92 4.07 10.10
CA VAL A 31 2.98 2.77 10.78
C VAL A 31 3.27 2.95 12.26
N SER A 32 2.80 2.04 13.10
CA SER A 32 3.06 2.07 14.54
C SER A 32 4.52 1.75 14.88
N ASP A 33 5.12 0.79 14.18
CA ASP A 33 6.52 0.38 14.37
C ASP A 33 7.20 0.01 13.05
N ILE A 34 8.20 0.80 12.64
CA ILE A 34 8.88 0.61 11.34
C ILE A 34 9.55 -0.77 11.24
N SER A 35 10.16 -1.26 12.33
CA SER A 35 10.88 -2.54 12.31
C SER A 35 9.93 -3.72 12.09
N THR A 36 8.77 -3.71 12.71
CA THR A 36 7.71 -4.70 12.57
C THR A 36 7.13 -4.68 11.16
N THR A 37 6.85 -3.48 10.62
CA THR A 37 6.42 -3.34 9.22
C THR A 37 7.48 -3.87 8.26
N ILE A 38 8.74 -3.49 8.43
CA ILE A 38 9.83 -3.96 7.56
C ILE A 38 9.87 -5.48 7.54
N ARG A 39 9.90 -6.10 8.72
CA ARG A 39 9.95 -7.56 8.84
C ARG A 39 8.80 -8.22 8.11
N PHE A 40 7.58 -7.72 8.28
CA PHE A 40 6.41 -8.26 7.56
C PHE A 40 6.59 -8.18 6.05
N TYR A 41 6.90 -7.01 5.49
CA TYR A 41 6.97 -6.86 4.03
C TYR A 41 8.17 -7.58 3.41
N GLU A 42 9.29 -7.74 4.13
CA GLU A 42 10.42 -8.55 3.66
C GLU A 42 10.12 -10.06 3.72
N GLU A 43 9.57 -10.56 4.83
CA GLU A 43 9.32 -11.99 5.02
C GLU A 43 8.11 -12.50 4.23
N VAL A 44 7.08 -11.66 4.04
CA VAL A 44 5.78 -12.08 3.48
C VAL A 44 5.63 -11.69 2.02
N LEU A 45 6.05 -10.47 1.65
CA LEU A 45 5.90 -9.94 0.29
C LEU A 45 7.23 -9.95 -0.49
N GLY A 46 8.34 -10.34 0.12
CA GLY A 46 9.65 -10.36 -0.52
C GLY A 46 10.17 -8.97 -0.90
N CYS A 47 9.68 -7.90 -0.26
CA CYS A 47 10.20 -6.56 -0.46
C CYS A 47 11.64 -6.46 0.06
N SER A 48 12.37 -5.42 -0.33
CA SER A 48 13.70 -5.11 0.23
C SER A 48 13.70 -3.80 0.98
N ALA A 49 14.04 -3.81 2.26
CA ALA A 49 14.16 -2.60 3.05
C ALA A 49 15.44 -1.83 2.72
N VAL A 50 15.31 -0.51 2.59
CA VAL A 50 16.44 0.39 2.35
C VAL A 50 16.42 1.57 3.32
N THR A 51 17.61 2.07 3.62
CA THR A 51 17.78 3.33 4.36
C THR A 51 18.34 4.39 3.43
N PHE A 52 17.74 5.57 3.42
CA PHE A 52 18.17 6.66 2.56
C PHE A 52 18.07 8.02 3.27
N LYS A 53 18.88 8.97 2.81
CA LYS A 53 18.96 10.32 3.41
C LYS A 53 19.14 10.24 4.93
N GLN A 54 18.46 11.12 5.67
CA GLN A 54 18.50 11.25 7.13
C GLN A 54 17.76 10.09 7.82
N ASN A 55 18.25 8.87 7.65
CA ASN A 55 17.71 7.64 8.24
C ASN A 55 16.24 7.32 7.85
N ARG A 56 15.78 7.77 6.69
CA ARG A 56 14.44 7.42 6.18
C ARG A 56 14.44 5.97 5.74
N LYS A 57 13.34 5.26 6.01
CA LYS A 57 13.16 3.85 5.68
C LYS A 57 12.13 3.70 4.56
N ALA A 58 12.39 2.77 3.64
CA ALA A 58 11.45 2.41 2.59
C ALA A 58 11.55 0.92 2.27
N LEU A 59 10.49 0.39 1.66
CA LEU A 59 10.39 -0.95 1.11
C LEU A 59 10.37 -0.86 -0.42
N ILE A 60 11.32 -1.50 -1.08
CA ILE A 60 11.42 -1.54 -2.55
C ILE A 60 10.79 -2.84 -3.08
N PHE A 61 10.02 -2.73 -4.16
CA PHE A 61 9.50 -3.85 -4.94
C PHE A 61 9.38 -3.43 -6.42
N GLY A 62 9.85 -4.27 -7.33
CA GLY A 62 9.92 -3.93 -8.76
C GLY A 62 10.65 -2.60 -8.99
N ALA A 63 9.96 -1.64 -9.62
CA ALA A 63 10.46 -0.29 -9.88
C ALA A 63 9.79 0.80 -9.00
N GLN A 64 9.15 0.39 -7.90
CA GLN A 64 8.37 1.26 -7.01
C GLN A 64 8.84 1.09 -5.56
N LYS A 65 8.30 1.93 -4.67
CA LYS A 65 8.55 1.78 -3.23
C LYS A 65 7.41 2.27 -2.34
N ILE A 66 7.46 1.86 -1.09
CA ILE A 66 6.69 2.42 0.02
C ILE A 66 7.65 3.10 0.98
N ASN A 67 7.50 4.40 1.21
CA ASN A 67 8.21 5.07 2.31
C ASN A 67 7.46 4.81 3.62
N LEU A 68 8.20 4.61 4.70
CA LEU A 68 7.64 4.36 6.03
C LEU A 68 7.84 5.57 6.93
N HIS A 69 6.76 6.08 7.49
CA HIS A 69 6.76 7.09 8.54
C HIS A 69 6.21 6.45 9.81
N GLN A 70 6.93 6.56 10.93
CA GLN A 70 6.38 6.10 12.21
C GLN A 70 5.37 7.12 12.74
N GLN A 71 4.25 6.66 13.29
CA GLN A 71 3.24 7.51 13.92
C GLN A 71 3.91 8.42 14.97
N GLU A 72 3.49 9.70 15.01
CA GLU A 72 4.06 10.75 15.88
C GLU A 72 5.50 11.18 15.54
N MET A 73 6.14 10.55 14.55
CA MET A 73 7.47 10.88 14.05
C MET A 73 7.48 11.03 12.52
N GLU A 74 6.36 11.47 11.93
CA GLU A 74 6.27 11.59 10.49
C GLU A 74 7.04 12.81 9.97
N PHE A 75 7.62 12.67 8.78
CA PHE A 75 8.25 13.80 8.08
C PHE A 75 7.22 14.68 7.38
N GLU A 76 7.44 15.99 7.40
CA GLU A 76 6.69 16.93 6.57
C GLU A 76 7.26 17.03 5.14
N PRO A 77 6.40 17.28 4.12
CA PRO A 77 4.94 17.29 4.19
C PRO A 77 4.36 15.86 4.29
N LYS A 78 3.16 15.72 4.88
CA LYS A 78 2.43 14.45 5.02
C LYS A 78 0.93 14.57 4.73
N ALA A 79 0.24 13.42 4.74
CA ALA A 79 -1.22 13.39 4.68
C ALA A 79 -1.83 14.24 5.81
N SER A 80 -2.99 14.84 5.59
CA SER A 80 -3.66 15.67 6.61
C SER A 80 -4.06 14.90 7.86
N ARG A 81 -4.28 13.58 7.73
CA ARG A 81 -4.62 12.64 8.81
C ARG A 81 -3.81 11.35 8.65
N PRO A 82 -2.49 11.36 8.95
CA PRO A 82 -1.66 10.16 8.92
C PRO A 82 -2.23 9.13 9.90
N THR A 83 -2.60 7.95 9.40
CA THR A 83 -3.35 6.96 10.19
C THR A 83 -2.82 5.57 9.85
N PRO A 84 -2.22 4.84 10.81
CA PRO A 84 -1.91 3.43 10.60
C PRO A 84 -3.16 2.60 10.31
N GLY A 85 -3.02 1.60 9.45
CA GLY A 85 -4.11 0.71 9.06
C GLY A 85 -5.11 1.32 8.07
N SER A 86 -4.86 2.53 7.55
CA SER A 86 -5.80 3.20 6.63
C SER A 86 -5.59 2.87 5.15
N ALA A 87 -4.56 2.09 4.81
CA ALA A 87 -4.26 1.75 3.43
C ALA A 87 -5.03 0.50 2.97
N ASP A 88 -5.37 0.50 1.69
CA ASP A 88 -5.96 -0.60 0.96
C ASP A 88 -5.23 -0.67 -0.39
N LEU A 89 -4.37 -1.68 -0.55
CA LEU A 89 -3.36 -1.75 -1.61
C LEU A 89 -3.41 -3.10 -2.31
N CYS A 90 -3.43 -3.07 -3.64
CA CYS A 90 -3.32 -4.25 -4.49
C CYS A 90 -1.93 -4.33 -5.15
N PHE A 91 -1.26 -5.47 -4.97
CA PHE A 91 0.02 -5.79 -5.59
C PHE A 91 -0.15 -6.91 -6.61
N ILE A 92 0.47 -6.75 -7.78
CA ILE A 92 0.49 -7.79 -8.80
C ILE A 92 1.75 -8.64 -8.62
N THR A 93 1.56 -9.95 -8.61
CA THR A 93 2.64 -10.93 -8.59
C THR A 93 2.62 -11.80 -9.85
N SER A 94 3.80 -12.24 -10.27
CA SER A 94 3.96 -13.27 -11.31
C SER A 94 3.93 -14.69 -10.75
N THR A 95 3.97 -14.85 -9.42
CA THR A 95 3.86 -16.14 -8.74
C THR A 95 2.43 -16.67 -8.91
N PRO A 96 2.23 -17.97 -9.22
CA PRO A 96 0.91 -18.56 -9.27
C PRO A 96 0.13 -18.32 -7.97
N ILE A 97 -1.12 -17.85 -8.07
CA ILE A 97 -1.88 -17.42 -6.90
C ILE A 97 -2.07 -18.53 -5.84
N ASN A 98 -2.13 -19.80 -6.26
CA ASN A 98 -2.21 -20.94 -5.36
C ASN A 98 -0.91 -21.18 -4.57
N ASP A 99 0.25 -20.87 -5.18
CA ASP A 99 1.54 -20.96 -4.49
C ASP A 99 1.64 -19.84 -3.45
N VAL A 100 1.19 -18.63 -3.80
CA VAL A 100 1.08 -17.50 -2.85
C VAL A 100 0.19 -17.85 -1.67
N VAL A 101 -1.00 -18.43 -1.91
CA VAL A 101 -1.90 -18.92 -0.82
C VAL A 101 -1.15 -19.88 0.10
N SER A 102 -0.42 -20.84 -0.47
CA SER A 102 0.34 -21.84 0.29
C SER A 102 1.43 -21.19 1.15
N GLU A 103 2.22 -20.28 0.59
CA GLU A 103 3.28 -19.56 1.30
C GLU A 103 2.73 -18.70 2.45
N ILE A 104 1.63 -17.96 2.22
CA ILE A 104 0.96 -17.14 3.24
C ILE A 104 0.46 -18.00 4.41
N LEU A 105 -0.17 -19.15 4.12
CA LEU A 105 -0.65 -20.06 5.15
C LEU A 105 0.51 -20.71 5.92
N GLN A 106 1.61 -21.05 5.24
CA GLN A 106 2.81 -21.60 5.89
C GLN A 106 3.49 -20.57 6.80
N ALA A 107 3.45 -19.28 6.45
CA ALA A 107 3.90 -18.18 7.29
C ALA A 107 2.97 -17.92 8.50
N GLY A 108 1.84 -18.63 8.59
CA GLY A 108 0.88 -18.49 9.70
C GLY A 108 0.02 -17.23 9.61
N ILE A 109 -0.11 -16.64 8.42
CA ILE A 109 -0.85 -15.39 8.21
C ILE A 109 -2.28 -15.71 7.82
N PRO A 110 -3.29 -15.17 8.53
CA PRO A 110 -4.68 -15.35 8.17
C PRO A 110 -5.00 -14.71 6.82
N ILE A 111 -5.60 -15.49 5.92
CA ILE A 111 -6.25 -14.97 4.71
C ILE A 111 -7.63 -14.43 5.11
N VAL A 112 -7.86 -13.15 4.81
CA VAL A 112 -9.14 -12.46 5.02
C VAL A 112 -10.18 -12.96 4.02
N GLU A 113 -9.79 -13.07 2.75
CA GLU A 113 -10.63 -13.57 1.66
C GLU A 113 -9.74 -14.07 0.51
N GLY A 114 -10.24 -15.04 -0.28
CA GLY A 114 -9.63 -15.50 -1.52
C GLY A 114 -9.11 -16.96 -1.48
N PRO A 115 -8.63 -17.48 -2.62
CA PRO A 115 -8.53 -16.80 -3.91
C PRO A 115 -9.90 -16.51 -4.53
N VAL A 116 -10.07 -15.31 -5.09
CA VAL A 116 -11.34 -14.83 -5.65
C VAL A 116 -11.11 -13.87 -6.81
N GLU A 117 -11.97 -13.92 -7.83
CA GLU A 117 -11.93 -13.02 -8.99
C GLU A 117 -12.23 -11.57 -8.61
N ARG A 118 -11.46 -10.65 -9.19
CA ARG A 118 -11.59 -9.20 -9.05
C ARG A 118 -11.28 -8.49 -10.37
N THR A 119 -11.64 -7.21 -10.43
CA THR A 119 -11.32 -6.34 -11.56
C THR A 119 -10.06 -5.55 -11.25
N GLY A 120 -8.96 -5.93 -11.90
CA GLY A 120 -7.72 -5.17 -11.88
C GLY A 120 -7.77 -3.94 -12.80
N ALA A 121 -6.72 -3.13 -12.77
CA ALA A 121 -6.65 -1.90 -13.55
C ALA A 121 -6.69 -2.14 -15.08
N THR A 122 -6.20 -3.29 -15.55
CA THR A 122 -6.10 -3.60 -16.99
C THR A 122 -6.79 -4.91 -17.40
N GLY A 123 -7.53 -5.56 -16.50
CA GLY A 123 -8.13 -6.87 -16.77
C GLY A 123 -8.57 -7.59 -15.51
N GLU A 124 -9.07 -8.81 -15.68
CA GLU A 124 -9.44 -9.69 -14.58
C GLU A 124 -8.19 -10.17 -13.83
N ILE A 125 -8.30 -10.27 -12.51
CA ILE A 125 -7.25 -10.75 -11.62
C ILE A 125 -7.84 -11.75 -10.62
N MET A 126 -7.02 -12.71 -10.19
CA MET A 126 -7.32 -13.60 -9.08
C MET A 126 -6.58 -13.09 -7.83
N SER A 127 -7.33 -12.81 -6.77
CA SER A 127 -6.83 -12.06 -5.61
C SER A 127 -6.96 -12.83 -4.31
N ILE A 128 -6.01 -12.63 -3.40
CA ILE A 128 -6.14 -12.94 -1.97
C ILE A 128 -5.94 -11.69 -1.13
N TYR A 129 -6.54 -11.67 0.06
CA TYR A 129 -6.50 -10.54 0.97
C TYR A 129 -5.89 -10.94 2.31
N ILE A 130 -4.95 -10.14 2.81
CA ILE A 130 -4.35 -10.29 4.15
C ILE A 130 -4.32 -8.92 4.84
N ARG A 131 -3.91 -8.92 6.12
CA ARG A 131 -3.60 -7.68 6.85
C ARG A 131 -2.11 -7.62 7.19
N ASP A 132 -1.55 -6.43 7.05
CA ASP A 132 -0.24 -6.12 7.62
C ASP A 132 -0.35 -5.86 9.15
N PRO A 133 0.78 -5.61 9.86
CA PRO A 133 0.77 -5.42 11.31
C PRO A 133 -0.08 -4.25 11.81
N ASP A 134 -0.26 -3.20 10.99
CA ASP A 134 -1.07 -2.04 11.33
C ASP A 134 -2.54 -2.20 10.89
N GLY A 135 -2.87 -3.30 10.22
CA GLY A 135 -4.21 -3.63 9.77
C GLY A 135 -4.57 -3.11 8.38
N ASN A 136 -3.59 -2.58 7.62
CA ASN A 136 -3.79 -2.21 6.23
C ASN A 136 -4.29 -3.43 5.45
N LEU A 137 -5.23 -3.23 4.53
CA LEU A 137 -5.71 -4.30 3.67
C LEU A 137 -4.72 -4.48 2.52
N ILE A 138 -4.12 -5.67 2.43
CA ILE A 138 -3.15 -6.00 1.40
C ILE A 138 -3.76 -7.07 0.50
N GLU A 139 -4.04 -6.67 -0.73
CA GLU A 139 -4.46 -7.53 -1.81
C GLU A 139 -3.22 -7.98 -2.61
N ILE A 140 -3.06 -9.30 -2.79
CA ILE A 140 -2.01 -9.90 -3.63
C ILE A 140 -2.71 -10.64 -4.76
N SER A 141 -2.38 -10.29 -6.01
CA SER A 141 -3.16 -10.73 -7.16
C SER A 141 -2.31 -11.15 -8.35
N GLN A 142 -2.87 -12.04 -9.16
CA GLN A 142 -2.30 -12.48 -10.43
C GLN A 142 -3.28 -12.16 -11.56
N TYR A 143 -2.80 -11.65 -12.69
CA TYR A 143 -3.63 -11.50 -13.89
C TYR A 143 -4.02 -12.87 -14.46
N VAL A 144 -5.27 -13.00 -14.88
CA VAL A 144 -5.86 -14.20 -15.51
C VAL A 144 -5.51 -14.27 -16.99
#